data_AF-A0AAV3GQZ8-F1
#
_entry.id   AF-A0AAV3GQZ8-F1
#
_cell.length_a   1.000
_cell.length_b   1.000
_cell.length_c   1.000
_cell.angle_alpha   90.00
_cell.angle_beta   90.00
_cell.angle_gamma   90.00
#
_symmetry.space_group_name_H-M   'P 1'
#
loop_
_entity.id
_entity.type
_entity.pdbx_description
1 polymer ?
#
loop_
_entity_poly.entity_id
_entity_poly.type
_entity_poly.pdbx_seq_one_letter_code
_entity_poly.pdbx_strand_id
1 'polypeptide(L)'
;MKERFQMKKYQWGIVGLGTIAHEFAESFNQETSELTAVASRTSEKAENFAHRYNIPKAYGSYQEMLDDAEIDIVYIAVPNRQHIDHILAALEAGKHVLCEKAITMNKKELADAMRLAEEKNLILAEAMTIFNMPLYQQLRSIMDTGKLGALKMIQAPFGSYKEPDPKNRFFNPELAGGALLDIGTYAVSFARFFLSSQPEVVASTMVPFETGVDEQSVTILRNKENELAAVSLTFQAKMPKVGIVAFENGYVTIADYPRADRAEILFTDGTKEFIESGNTSEAMNYEIKNMVHMIEGDLPNRSLFLTKDVIEILDQMQVLWKNM
;
A
#
# COMPACT_ATOMS: atom_id res chain seq x y z
N MET A 1 39.89 -5.77 -21.64
CA MET A 1 38.75 -4.82 -21.50
C MET A 1 37.59 -5.64 -20.95
N LYS A 2 37.23 -5.46 -19.68
CA LYS A 2 36.02 -6.11 -19.14
C LYS A 2 34.83 -5.32 -19.69
N GLU A 3 34.01 -5.97 -20.51
CA GLU A 3 32.67 -5.47 -20.83
C GLU A 3 31.98 -5.18 -19.50
N ARG A 4 31.72 -3.90 -19.21
CA ARG A 4 30.81 -3.52 -18.14
C ARG A 4 29.45 -3.99 -18.63
N PHE A 5 28.95 -5.10 -18.09
CA PHE A 5 27.53 -5.42 -18.17
C PHE A 5 26.78 -4.19 -17.65
N GLN A 6 26.19 -3.43 -18.56
CA GLN A 6 25.39 -2.27 -18.21
C GLN A 6 24.10 -2.86 -17.63
N MET A 7 23.91 -2.71 -16.32
CA MET A 7 22.66 -3.19 -15.69
C MET A 7 21.49 -2.51 -16.40
N LYS A 8 20.48 -3.30 -16.80
CA LYS A 8 19.25 -2.75 -17.38
C LYS A 8 18.67 -1.77 -16.35
N LYS A 9 18.44 -0.54 -16.77
CA LYS A 9 17.67 0.42 -15.98
C LYS A 9 16.22 0.36 -16.42
N TYR A 10 15.32 -0.03 -15.53
CA TYR A 10 13.88 0.01 -15.79
C TYR A 10 13.42 1.46 -15.90
N GLN A 11 12.69 1.77 -16.96
CA GLN A 11 12.20 3.12 -17.24
C GLN A 11 10.81 3.30 -16.64
N TRP A 12 10.67 4.26 -15.73
CA TRP A 12 9.42 4.54 -15.01
C TRP A 12 8.67 5.73 -15.61
N GLY A 13 7.35 5.57 -15.72
CA GLY A 13 6.40 6.64 -16.04
C GLY A 13 5.44 6.91 -14.88
N ILE A 14 5.07 8.17 -14.63
CA ILE A 14 4.05 8.54 -13.62
C ILE A 14 2.75 8.96 -14.30
N VAL A 15 1.64 8.31 -13.93
CA VAL A 15 0.28 8.71 -14.28
C VAL A 15 -0.35 9.41 -13.07
N GLY A 16 -0.65 10.70 -13.23
CA GLY A 16 -1.29 11.50 -12.17
C GLY A 16 -0.26 12.27 -11.34
N LEU A 17 -0.29 13.59 -11.45
CA LEU A 17 0.72 14.49 -10.87
C LEU A 17 0.17 15.23 -9.66
N GLY A 18 -0.29 14.47 -8.66
CA GLY A 18 -0.77 14.97 -7.37
C GLY A 18 0.35 15.07 -6.34
N THR A 19 0.01 15.37 -5.09
CA THR A 19 0.98 15.49 -3.98
C THR A 19 1.87 14.26 -3.84
N ILE A 20 1.30 13.06 -3.90
CA ILE A 20 2.07 11.82 -3.73
C ILE A 20 3.04 11.58 -4.88
N ALA A 21 2.71 12.01 -6.11
CA ALA A 21 3.64 11.94 -7.23
C ALA A 21 4.86 12.85 -7.03
N HIS A 22 4.67 14.03 -6.43
CA HIS A 22 5.79 14.89 -6.05
C HIS A 22 6.70 14.20 -5.01
N GLU A 23 6.12 13.59 -3.97
CA GLU A 23 6.89 12.83 -2.98
C GLU A 23 7.63 11.64 -3.61
N PHE A 24 6.98 10.92 -4.52
CA PHE A 24 7.58 9.81 -5.26
C PHE A 24 8.76 10.28 -6.10
N ALA A 25 8.60 11.35 -6.88
CA ALA A 25 9.67 11.91 -7.70
C ALA A 25 10.84 12.49 -6.86
N GLU A 26 10.54 13.12 -5.72
CA GLU A 26 11.55 13.68 -4.80
C GLU A 26 12.36 12.59 -4.09
N SER A 27 11.73 11.45 -3.76
CA SER A 27 12.39 10.33 -3.07
C SER A 27 13.00 9.30 -4.02
N PHE A 28 12.70 9.34 -5.32
CA PHE A 28 13.15 8.35 -6.30
C PHE A 28 14.68 8.30 -6.38
N ASN A 29 15.27 7.24 -5.82
CA ASN A 29 16.71 7.05 -5.81
C ASN A 29 17.07 5.57 -6.00
N GLN A 30 17.42 5.20 -7.24
CA GLN A 30 17.61 3.80 -7.62
C GLN A 30 18.78 3.63 -8.59
N GLU A 31 19.50 2.50 -8.46
CA GLU A 31 20.57 2.13 -9.38
C GLU A 31 20.05 1.38 -10.62
N THR A 32 18.98 0.60 -10.45
CA THR A 32 18.38 -0.27 -11.48
C THR A 32 17.14 0.34 -12.13
N SER A 33 16.81 1.58 -11.83
CA SER A 33 15.60 2.25 -12.33
C SER A 33 15.83 3.73 -12.57
N GLU A 34 15.09 4.31 -13.51
CA GLU A 34 15.15 5.73 -13.84
C GLU A 34 13.73 6.28 -14.09
N LEU A 35 13.42 7.40 -13.47
CA LEU A 35 12.16 8.11 -13.70
C LEU A 35 12.28 8.94 -14.98
N THR A 36 11.62 8.51 -16.05
CA THR A 36 11.84 9.04 -17.40
C THR A 36 10.65 9.71 -18.03
N ALA A 37 9.45 9.42 -17.54
CA ALA A 37 8.23 9.96 -18.11
C ALA A 37 7.23 10.42 -17.04
N VAL A 38 6.47 11.45 -17.38
CA VAL A 38 5.29 11.86 -16.63
C VAL A 38 4.16 12.18 -17.58
N ALA A 39 2.93 11.89 -17.16
CA ALA A 39 1.74 12.20 -17.92
C ALA A 39 0.68 12.90 -17.07
N SER A 40 0.00 13.85 -17.69
CA SER A 40 -1.18 14.55 -17.16
C SER A 40 -2.20 14.71 -18.28
N ARG A 41 -3.43 15.08 -17.94
CA ARG A 41 -4.46 15.47 -18.92
C ARG A 41 -4.21 16.86 -19.55
N THR A 42 -3.19 17.56 -19.09
CA THR A 42 -2.78 18.88 -19.55
C THR A 42 -1.28 18.92 -19.74
N SER A 43 -0.83 19.27 -20.96
CA SER A 43 0.60 19.32 -21.33
C SER A 43 1.39 20.21 -20.38
N GLU A 44 0.87 21.41 -20.09
CA GLU A 44 1.50 22.37 -19.17
C GLU A 44 1.81 21.78 -17.79
N LYS A 45 0.89 20.95 -17.23
CA LYS A 45 1.12 20.33 -15.92
C LYS A 45 2.21 19.26 -16.00
N ALA A 46 2.23 18.47 -17.07
CA ALA A 46 3.26 17.46 -17.28
C ALA A 46 4.64 18.10 -17.50
N GLU A 47 4.73 19.12 -18.34
CA GLU A 47 5.96 19.87 -18.64
C GLU A 47 6.52 20.54 -17.37
N ASN A 48 5.69 21.22 -16.59
CA ASN A 48 6.12 21.86 -15.35
C ASN A 48 6.65 20.85 -14.32
N PHE A 49 5.98 19.70 -14.19
CA PHE A 49 6.42 18.63 -13.29
C PHE A 49 7.74 18.02 -13.77
N ALA A 50 7.85 17.72 -15.08
CA ALA A 50 9.04 17.16 -15.69
C ALA A 50 10.25 18.09 -15.52
N HIS A 51 10.06 19.38 -15.79
CA HIS A 51 11.10 20.40 -15.59
C HIS A 51 11.55 20.48 -14.12
N ARG A 52 10.62 20.45 -13.16
CA ARG A 52 10.95 20.52 -11.72
C ARG A 52 11.85 19.37 -11.27
N TYR A 53 11.65 18.16 -11.80
CA TYR A 53 12.36 16.96 -11.38
C TYR A 53 13.40 16.44 -12.38
N ASN A 54 13.68 17.22 -13.44
CA ASN A 54 14.59 16.84 -14.53
C ASN A 54 14.22 15.52 -15.21
N ILE A 55 12.92 15.29 -15.42
CA ILE A 55 12.38 14.11 -16.10
C ILE A 55 12.36 14.38 -17.61
N PRO A 56 12.97 13.53 -18.45
CA PRO A 56 13.19 13.85 -19.86
C PRO A 56 11.93 13.92 -20.72
N LYS A 57 10.86 13.20 -20.36
CA LYS A 57 9.64 13.10 -21.18
C LYS A 57 8.40 13.56 -20.41
N ALA A 58 7.61 14.42 -21.05
CA ALA A 58 6.33 14.90 -20.54
C ALA A 58 5.25 14.68 -21.59
N TYR A 59 4.13 14.08 -21.19
CA TYR A 59 3.00 13.77 -22.07
C TYR A 59 1.74 14.52 -21.66
N GLY A 60 1.06 15.09 -22.65
CA GLY A 60 -0.21 15.80 -22.50
C GLY A 60 -1.42 14.86 -22.41
N SER A 61 -1.22 13.56 -22.60
CA SER A 61 -2.20 12.52 -22.38
C SER A 61 -1.58 11.27 -21.75
N TYR A 62 -2.40 10.48 -21.06
CA TYR A 62 -1.95 9.21 -20.50
C TYR A 62 -1.65 8.18 -21.60
N GLN A 63 -2.46 8.15 -22.67
CA GLN A 63 -2.29 7.18 -23.75
C GLN A 63 -0.96 7.36 -24.48
N GLU A 64 -0.55 8.60 -24.79
CA GLU A 64 0.75 8.84 -25.44
C GLU A 64 1.93 8.31 -24.63
N MET A 65 1.86 8.38 -23.29
CA MET A 65 2.88 7.79 -22.43
C MET A 65 2.80 6.27 -22.44
N LEU A 66 1.60 5.68 -22.37
CA LEU A 66 1.42 4.22 -22.41
C LEU A 66 1.87 3.61 -23.74
N ASP A 67 1.76 4.34 -24.84
CA ASP A 67 2.21 3.93 -26.17
C ASP A 67 3.75 4.01 -26.34
N ASP A 68 4.47 4.67 -25.42
CA ASP A 68 5.92 4.74 -25.47
C ASP A 68 6.56 3.39 -25.12
N ALA A 69 7.17 2.74 -26.12
CA ALA A 69 7.84 1.46 -25.99
C ALA A 69 9.06 1.48 -25.04
N GLU A 70 9.63 2.65 -24.74
CA GLU A 70 10.76 2.77 -23.81
C GLU A 70 10.34 2.66 -22.34
N ILE A 71 9.06 2.85 -22.00
CA ILE A 71 8.58 2.76 -20.61
C ILE A 71 8.30 1.29 -20.25
N ASP A 72 8.91 0.82 -19.16
CA ASP A 72 8.72 -0.54 -18.64
C ASP A 72 7.62 -0.58 -17.54
N ILE A 73 7.62 0.41 -16.64
CA ILE A 73 6.82 0.40 -15.41
C ILE A 73 6.05 1.72 -15.27
N VAL A 74 4.78 1.63 -14.90
CA VAL A 74 3.92 2.80 -14.64
C VAL A 74 3.55 2.88 -13.17
N TYR A 75 3.87 4.02 -12.55
CA TYR A 75 3.37 4.40 -11.23
C TYR A 75 2.06 5.18 -11.38
N ILE A 76 0.98 4.66 -10.81
CA ILE A 76 -0.36 5.26 -10.89
C ILE A 76 -0.67 5.98 -9.58
N ALA A 77 -0.81 7.30 -9.65
CA ALA A 77 -1.02 8.23 -8.53
C ALA A 77 -2.19 9.20 -8.77
N VAL A 78 -3.23 8.72 -9.48
CA VAL A 78 -4.50 9.43 -9.65
C VAL A 78 -5.40 9.20 -8.42
N PRO A 79 -6.57 9.86 -8.30
CA PRO A 79 -7.51 9.55 -7.24
C PRO A 79 -8.04 8.10 -7.31
N ASN A 80 -8.32 7.47 -6.17
CA ASN A 80 -8.64 6.04 -6.02
C ASN A 80 -9.68 5.51 -7.01
N ARG A 81 -10.76 6.27 -7.26
CA ARG A 81 -11.84 5.89 -8.20
C ARG A 81 -11.37 5.69 -9.65
N GLN A 82 -10.22 6.27 -10.01
CA GLN A 82 -9.66 6.21 -11.35
C GLN A 82 -8.56 5.14 -11.48
N HIS A 83 -8.12 4.52 -10.37
CA HIS A 83 -7.02 3.56 -10.41
C HIS A 83 -7.29 2.43 -11.41
N ILE A 84 -8.47 1.79 -11.34
CA ILE A 84 -8.78 0.62 -12.17
C ILE A 84 -8.67 0.92 -13.66
N ASP A 85 -9.20 2.05 -14.13
CA ASP A 85 -9.16 2.42 -15.54
C ASP A 85 -7.71 2.57 -16.03
N HIS A 86 -6.85 3.17 -15.21
CA HIS A 86 -5.44 3.37 -15.55
C HIS A 86 -4.60 2.10 -15.37
N ILE A 87 -4.94 1.24 -14.41
CA ILE A 87 -4.30 -0.08 -14.23
C ILE A 87 -4.56 -0.92 -15.48
N LEU A 88 -5.82 -1.04 -15.89
CA LEU A 88 -6.19 -1.85 -17.05
C LEU A 88 -5.55 -1.30 -18.33
N ALA A 89 -5.60 0.02 -18.56
CA ALA A 89 -4.97 0.63 -19.73
C ALA A 89 -3.44 0.40 -19.78
N ALA A 90 -2.75 0.51 -18.63
CA ALA A 90 -1.31 0.27 -18.56
C ALA A 90 -0.95 -1.20 -18.82
N LEU A 91 -1.71 -2.14 -18.24
CA LEU A 91 -1.52 -3.58 -18.47
C LEU A 91 -1.83 -3.96 -19.93
N GLU A 92 -2.87 -3.38 -20.54
CA GLU A 92 -3.20 -3.58 -21.96
C GLU A 92 -2.06 -3.15 -22.87
N ALA A 93 -1.43 -2.00 -22.56
CA ALA A 93 -0.26 -1.45 -23.23
C ALA A 93 1.06 -2.19 -22.93
N GLY A 94 1.02 -3.29 -22.18
CA GLY A 94 2.19 -4.12 -21.92
C GLY A 94 3.10 -3.59 -20.81
N LYS A 95 2.60 -2.72 -19.93
CA LYS A 95 3.39 -2.08 -18.86
C LYS A 95 3.19 -2.78 -17.53
N HIS A 96 4.26 -2.95 -16.77
CA HIS A 96 4.14 -3.32 -15.37
C HIS A 96 3.52 -2.15 -14.57
N VAL A 97 2.79 -2.45 -13.49
CA VAL A 97 2.04 -1.44 -12.75
C VAL A 97 2.34 -1.48 -11.27
N LEU A 98 2.75 -0.33 -10.72
CA LEU A 98 2.73 -0.03 -9.30
C LEU A 98 1.66 1.04 -9.05
N CYS A 99 0.58 0.70 -8.36
CA CYS A 99 -0.53 1.62 -8.16
C CYS A 99 -0.64 2.05 -6.69
N GLU A 100 -0.91 3.33 -6.46
CA GLU A 100 -1.19 3.86 -5.12
C GLU A 100 -2.32 3.13 -4.42
N LYS A 101 -2.24 3.13 -3.08
CA LYS A 101 -3.27 2.53 -2.23
C LYS A 101 -4.51 3.44 -2.12
N ALA A 102 -5.67 2.93 -1.73
CA ALA A 102 -6.06 1.54 -1.91
C ALA A 102 -6.09 1.24 -3.42
N ILE A 103 -5.50 0.11 -3.83
CA ILE A 103 -5.27 -0.18 -5.26
C ILE A 103 -6.53 -0.09 -6.12
N THR A 104 -7.69 -0.49 -5.58
CA THR A 104 -8.98 -0.46 -6.26
C THR A 104 -10.10 -0.19 -5.27
N MET A 105 -11.29 0.15 -5.76
CA MET A 105 -12.43 0.47 -4.89
C MET A 105 -13.11 -0.76 -4.29
N ASN A 106 -12.93 -1.94 -4.89
CA ASN A 106 -13.53 -3.20 -4.44
C ASN A 106 -12.78 -4.41 -5.00
N LYS A 107 -13.11 -5.61 -4.49
CA LYS A 107 -12.44 -6.86 -4.89
C LYS A 107 -12.68 -7.27 -6.33
N LYS A 108 -13.80 -6.85 -6.94
CA LYS A 108 -14.12 -7.21 -8.32
C LYS A 108 -13.16 -6.50 -9.28
N GLU A 109 -12.96 -5.19 -9.08
CA GLU A 109 -11.99 -4.41 -9.84
C GLU A 109 -10.57 -5.01 -9.72
N LEU A 110 -10.14 -5.33 -8.50
CA LEU A 110 -8.83 -5.96 -8.30
C LEU A 110 -8.73 -7.31 -9.02
N ALA A 111 -9.76 -8.16 -8.93
CA ALA A 111 -9.77 -9.45 -9.60
C ALA A 111 -9.67 -9.33 -11.13
N ASP A 112 -10.35 -8.33 -11.71
CA ASP A 112 -10.25 -8.05 -13.15
C ASP A 112 -8.83 -7.61 -13.56
N ALA A 113 -8.20 -6.72 -12.77
CA ALA A 113 -6.83 -6.28 -12.99
C ALA A 113 -5.79 -7.41 -12.81
N MET A 114 -5.94 -8.23 -11.77
CA MET A 114 -5.06 -9.38 -11.51
C MET A 114 -5.12 -10.38 -12.66
N ARG A 115 -6.32 -10.69 -13.15
CA ARG A 115 -6.51 -11.60 -14.29
C ARG A 115 -5.80 -11.08 -15.54
N LEU A 116 -5.97 -9.80 -15.87
CA LEU A 116 -5.30 -9.20 -17.02
C LEU A 116 -3.78 -9.19 -16.87
N ALA A 117 -3.27 -8.89 -15.67
CA ALA A 117 -1.84 -8.92 -15.39
C ALA A 117 -1.24 -10.33 -15.61
N GLU A 118 -1.94 -11.37 -15.15
CA GLU A 118 -1.56 -12.77 -15.38
C GLU A 118 -1.60 -13.14 -16.87
N GLU A 119 -2.69 -12.80 -17.58
CA GLU A 119 -2.83 -13.06 -19.03
C GLU A 119 -1.72 -12.41 -19.85
N LYS A 120 -1.25 -11.23 -19.44
CA LYS A 120 -0.19 -10.47 -20.10
C LYS A 120 1.23 -10.80 -19.59
N ASN A 121 1.35 -11.65 -18.56
CA ASN A 121 2.60 -11.94 -17.86
C ASN A 121 3.30 -10.65 -17.35
N LEU A 122 2.53 -9.77 -16.72
CA LEU A 122 3.00 -8.51 -16.16
C LEU A 122 2.85 -8.50 -14.63
N ILE A 123 3.77 -7.82 -13.96
CA ILE A 123 3.63 -7.53 -12.53
C ILE A 123 2.64 -6.38 -12.30
N LEU A 124 1.66 -6.65 -11.45
CA LEU A 124 0.78 -5.67 -10.80
C LEU A 124 1.09 -5.66 -9.30
N ALA A 125 1.28 -4.49 -8.72
CA ALA A 125 1.52 -4.34 -7.28
C ALA A 125 0.83 -3.08 -6.73
N GLU A 126 0.41 -3.16 -5.47
CA GLU A 126 -0.01 -1.99 -4.70
C GLU A 126 1.22 -1.34 -4.05
N ALA A 127 1.29 0.00 -4.08
CA ALA A 127 2.22 0.81 -3.29
C ALA A 127 1.78 0.79 -1.81
N MET A 128 2.00 -0.38 -1.18
CA MET A 128 1.73 -0.63 0.22
C MET A 128 3.06 -0.80 0.97
N THR A 129 3.46 0.25 1.67
CA THR A 129 4.77 0.31 2.35
C THR A 129 4.95 -0.81 3.37
N ILE A 130 3.89 -1.23 4.07
CA ILE A 130 3.93 -2.33 5.05
C ILE A 130 4.45 -3.63 4.43
N PHE A 131 4.08 -3.94 3.18
CA PHE A 131 4.50 -5.18 2.53
C PHE A 131 5.93 -5.13 1.99
N ASN A 132 6.51 -3.93 1.90
CA ASN A 132 7.79 -3.68 1.25
C ASN A 132 8.91 -3.25 2.22
N MET A 133 8.57 -2.67 3.37
CA MET A 133 9.53 -2.24 4.39
C MET A 133 10.33 -3.44 4.96
N PRO A 134 11.68 -3.37 5.03
CA PRO A 134 12.53 -4.47 5.50
C PRO A 134 12.19 -5.00 6.90
N LEU A 135 11.77 -4.12 7.81
CA LEU A 135 11.34 -4.48 9.16
C LEU A 135 10.33 -5.62 9.18
N TYR A 136 9.31 -5.56 8.33
CA TYR A 136 8.23 -6.56 8.31
C TYR A 136 8.73 -7.93 7.88
N GLN A 137 9.64 -8.00 6.91
CA GLN A 137 10.25 -9.26 6.47
C GLN A 137 11.13 -9.87 7.58
N GLN A 138 11.85 -9.03 8.33
CA GLN A 138 12.63 -9.50 9.48
C GLN A 138 11.73 -9.99 10.62
N LEU A 139 10.64 -9.28 10.92
CA LEU A 139 9.66 -9.71 11.92
C LEU A 139 8.99 -11.02 11.53
N ARG A 140 8.62 -11.19 10.25
CA ARG A 140 8.13 -12.47 9.70
C ARG A 140 9.14 -13.59 9.95
N SER A 141 10.41 -13.36 9.60
CA SER A 141 11.47 -14.34 9.79
C SER A 141 11.64 -14.73 11.27
N ILE A 142 11.52 -13.78 12.20
CA ILE A 142 11.57 -14.04 13.64
C ILE A 142 10.36 -14.88 14.08
N MET A 143 9.15 -14.56 13.60
CA MET A 143 7.95 -15.35 13.91
C MET A 143 8.07 -16.79 13.42
N ASP A 144 8.62 -16.99 12.21
CA ASP A 144 8.78 -18.30 11.59
C ASP A 144 9.76 -19.21 12.36
N THR A 145 10.61 -18.65 13.24
CA THR A 145 11.44 -19.44 14.17
C THR A 145 10.65 -20.10 15.30
N GLY A 146 9.40 -19.67 15.55
CA GLY A 146 8.58 -20.14 16.66
C GLY A 146 8.96 -19.54 18.03
N LYS A 147 9.96 -18.66 18.11
CA LYS A 147 10.45 -18.06 19.37
C LYS A 147 9.35 -17.36 20.18
N LEU A 148 8.40 -16.71 19.50
CA LEU A 148 7.30 -15.97 20.14
C LEU A 148 6.12 -16.88 20.55
N GLY A 149 6.10 -18.16 20.14
CA GLY A 149 4.94 -19.04 20.30
C GLY A 149 3.82 -18.71 19.30
N ALA A 150 2.62 -19.27 19.53
CA ALA A 150 1.50 -19.03 18.61
C ALA A 150 1.00 -17.58 18.68
N LEU A 151 0.61 -17.02 17.52
CA LEU A 151 -0.07 -15.73 17.46
C LEU A 151 -1.45 -15.85 18.10
N LYS A 152 -1.85 -14.86 18.90
CA LYS A 152 -3.16 -14.84 19.57
C LYS A 152 -4.00 -13.66 19.12
N MET A 153 -3.47 -12.45 19.22
CA MET A 153 -4.24 -11.23 18.99
C MET A 153 -3.40 -10.10 18.40
N ILE A 154 -4.00 -9.29 17.54
CA ILE A 154 -3.42 -8.06 16.99
C ILE A 154 -4.30 -6.86 17.38
N GLN A 155 -3.67 -5.73 17.70
CA GLN A 155 -4.32 -4.42 17.79
C GLN A 155 -3.70 -3.47 16.78
N ALA A 156 -4.55 -2.85 15.95
CA ALA A 156 -4.14 -1.92 14.91
C ALA A 156 -4.97 -0.63 14.97
N PRO A 157 -4.73 0.25 15.96
CA PRO A 157 -5.35 1.57 16.00
C PRO A 157 -4.76 2.49 14.92
N PHE A 158 -5.61 3.32 14.31
CA PHE A 158 -5.17 4.41 13.45
C PHE A 158 -6.13 5.61 13.60
N GLY A 159 -5.68 6.61 14.35
CA GLY A 159 -6.40 7.87 14.50
C GLY A 159 -5.59 9.01 13.91
N SER A 160 -6.10 9.62 12.84
CA SER A 160 -5.48 10.78 12.21
C SER A 160 -6.47 11.93 12.16
N TYR A 161 -6.45 12.76 13.20
CA TYR A 161 -7.28 13.97 13.24
C TYR A 161 -7.19 14.78 11.94
N LYS A 162 -8.35 15.03 11.32
CA LYS A 162 -8.57 15.89 10.16
C LYS A 162 -9.57 16.96 10.54
N GLU A 163 -9.36 18.17 10.06
CA GLU A 163 -10.34 19.25 10.24
C GLU A 163 -11.69 18.85 9.61
N PRO A 164 -12.82 19.00 10.33
CA PRO A 164 -14.14 18.54 9.90
C PRO A 164 -14.73 19.45 8.81
N ASP A 165 -14.17 19.36 7.60
CA ASP A 165 -14.63 20.09 6.42
C ASP A 165 -15.19 19.12 5.37
N PRO A 166 -16.52 19.15 5.09
CA PRO A 166 -17.18 18.32 4.08
C PRO A 166 -16.58 18.41 2.67
N LYS A 167 -15.89 19.51 2.36
CA LYS A 167 -15.32 19.75 1.03
C LYS A 167 -13.92 19.18 0.89
N ASN A 168 -13.23 18.90 1.99
CA ASN A 168 -11.87 18.38 1.95
C ASN A 168 -11.85 16.94 1.41
N ARG A 169 -10.67 16.48 0.96
CA ARG A 169 -10.53 15.14 0.36
C ARG A 169 -10.85 13.98 1.30
N PHE A 170 -10.81 14.20 2.62
CA PHE A 170 -11.03 13.15 3.62
C PHE A 170 -12.51 12.92 3.89
N PHE A 171 -13.33 13.97 3.79
CA PHE A 171 -14.77 13.89 4.06
C PHE A 171 -15.65 13.99 2.82
N ASN A 172 -15.08 14.28 1.64
CA ASN A 172 -15.84 14.38 0.40
C ASN A 172 -16.03 12.99 -0.25
N PRO A 173 -17.28 12.48 -0.36
CA PRO A 173 -17.55 11.17 -0.96
C PRO A 173 -17.15 11.09 -2.43
N GLU A 174 -17.22 12.20 -3.19
CA GLU A 174 -16.85 12.22 -4.62
C GLU A 174 -15.35 11.98 -4.85
N LEU A 175 -14.53 12.23 -3.83
CA LEU A 175 -13.09 12.00 -3.83
C LEU A 175 -12.71 10.67 -3.16
N ALA A 176 -13.68 9.78 -2.92
CA ALA A 176 -13.50 8.56 -2.13
C ALA A 176 -12.97 8.84 -0.70
N GLY A 177 -13.46 9.91 -0.08
CA GLY A 177 -13.22 10.19 1.33
C GLY A 177 -13.73 9.08 2.24
N GLY A 178 -13.32 9.13 3.50
CA GLY A 178 -13.55 8.12 4.53
C GLY A 178 -12.24 7.62 5.13
N ALA A 179 -12.28 7.23 6.40
CA ALA A 179 -11.12 6.71 7.12
C ALA A 179 -10.64 5.37 6.53
N LEU A 180 -11.55 4.54 6.02
CA LEU A 180 -11.28 3.19 5.56
C LEU A 180 -10.30 3.14 4.40
N LEU A 181 -10.56 3.91 3.34
CA LEU A 181 -9.74 3.89 2.12
C LEU A 181 -8.46 4.74 2.24
N ASP A 182 -8.37 5.65 3.22
CA ASP A 182 -7.18 6.46 3.46
C ASP A 182 -6.23 5.80 4.47
N ILE A 183 -6.69 5.56 5.70
CA ILE A 183 -5.88 5.01 6.80
C ILE A 183 -6.22 3.55 7.14
N GLY A 184 -7.45 3.11 6.85
CA GLY A 184 -7.89 1.75 7.13
C GLY A 184 -7.14 0.69 6.35
N THR A 185 -6.80 0.96 5.09
CA THR A 185 -5.97 0.04 4.29
C THR A 185 -4.63 -0.26 4.94
N TYR A 186 -3.99 0.70 5.62
CA TYR A 186 -2.77 0.42 6.39
C TYR A 186 -3.04 -0.44 7.61
N ALA A 187 -4.08 -0.14 8.39
CA ALA A 187 -4.39 -0.88 9.61
C ALA A 187 -4.79 -2.34 9.31
N VAL A 188 -5.56 -2.56 8.25
CA VAL A 188 -5.95 -3.89 7.79
C VAL A 188 -4.77 -4.62 7.16
N SER A 189 -3.93 -3.94 6.37
CA SER A 189 -2.68 -4.51 5.84
C SER A 189 -1.72 -4.95 6.93
N PHE A 190 -1.58 -4.13 7.99
CA PHE A 190 -0.80 -4.49 9.17
C PHE A 190 -1.33 -5.77 9.81
N ALA A 191 -2.62 -5.84 10.12
CA ALA A 191 -3.23 -7.03 10.71
C ALA A 191 -3.07 -8.26 9.80
N ARG A 192 -3.38 -8.12 8.50
CA ARG A 192 -3.31 -9.21 7.54
C ARG A 192 -1.90 -9.74 7.35
N PHE A 193 -0.89 -8.85 7.37
CA PHE A 193 0.52 -9.25 7.28
C PHE A 193 0.89 -10.23 8.39
N PHE A 194 0.37 -10.03 9.61
CA PHE A 194 0.71 -10.84 10.78
C PHE A 194 -0.08 -12.14 10.90
N LEU A 195 -1.36 -12.12 10.54
CA LEU A 195 -2.25 -13.29 10.61
C LEU A 195 -1.76 -14.45 9.73
N SER A 196 -1.84 -15.66 10.27
CA SER A 196 -1.39 -16.90 9.62
C SER A 196 -2.18 -17.21 8.34
N SER A 197 -3.46 -16.84 8.31
CA SER A 197 -4.34 -17.00 7.15
C SER A 197 -5.34 -15.86 7.02
N GLN A 198 -6.00 -15.77 5.85
CA GLN A 198 -6.99 -14.75 5.56
C GLN A 198 -8.11 -14.77 6.61
N PRO A 199 -8.40 -13.64 7.28
CA PRO A 199 -9.50 -13.55 8.23
C PRO A 199 -10.83 -13.20 7.57
N GLU A 200 -11.91 -13.43 8.30
CA GLU A 200 -13.24 -12.87 8.03
C GLU A 200 -13.54 -11.70 8.99
N VAL A 201 -14.43 -10.80 8.58
CA VAL A 201 -14.96 -9.75 9.44
C VAL A 201 -16.07 -10.35 10.33
N VAL A 202 -15.80 -10.50 11.62
CA VAL A 202 -16.75 -11.07 12.59
C VAL A 202 -17.78 -10.04 13.03
N ALA A 203 -17.33 -8.81 13.25
CA ALA A 203 -18.18 -7.68 13.63
C ALA A 203 -17.51 -6.39 13.18
N SER A 204 -18.32 -5.44 12.72
CA SER A 204 -17.86 -4.10 12.37
C SER A 204 -18.97 -3.09 12.61
N THR A 205 -18.62 -1.96 13.21
CA THR A 205 -19.50 -0.80 13.36
C THR A 205 -18.79 0.46 12.91
N MET A 206 -19.57 1.42 12.40
CA MET A 206 -19.08 2.65 11.81
C MET A 206 -19.99 3.80 12.19
N VAL A 207 -19.39 4.94 12.50
CA VAL A 207 -20.10 6.21 12.66
C VAL A 207 -19.71 7.09 11.47
N PRO A 208 -20.69 7.54 10.67
CA PRO A 208 -20.40 8.35 9.49
C PRO A 208 -20.14 9.80 9.87
N PHE A 209 -19.38 10.49 9.03
CA PHE A 209 -19.39 11.95 8.99
C PHE A 209 -20.71 12.45 8.37
N GLU A 210 -21.00 13.75 8.45
CA GLU A 210 -22.25 14.33 7.91
C GLU A 210 -22.43 14.13 6.40
N THR A 211 -21.35 13.89 5.67
CA THR A 211 -21.38 13.57 4.22
C THR A 211 -21.67 12.09 3.92
N GLY A 212 -21.77 11.25 4.95
CA GLY A 212 -22.02 9.81 4.84
C GLY A 212 -20.79 8.93 4.66
N VAL A 213 -19.59 9.51 4.50
CA VAL A 213 -18.34 8.72 4.51
C VAL A 213 -18.01 8.24 5.93
N ASP A 214 -17.26 7.17 6.06
CA ASP A 214 -16.89 6.65 7.39
C ASP A 214 -15.91 7.60 8.11
N GLU A 215 -16.28 8.05 9.31
CA GLU A 215 -15.43 8.91 10.15
C GLU A 215 -14.61 8.06 11.11
N GLN A 216 -15.30 7.19 11.85
CA GLN A 216 -14.70 6.24 12.78
C GLN A 216 -15.35 4.87 12.66
N SER A 217 -14.56 3.84 12.92
CA SER A 217 -15.04 2.47 12.92
C SER A 217 -14.23 1.59 13.87
N VAL A 218 -14.85 0.51 14.33
CA VAL A 218 -14.19 -0.57 15.07
C VAL A 218 -14.58 -1.89 14.42
N THR A 219 -13.58 -2.73 14.16
CA THR A 219 -13.74 -4.00 13.45
C THR A 219 -12.97 -5.12 14.12
N ILE A 220 -13.59 -6.28 14.23
CA ILE A 220 -12.99 -7.52 14.72
C ILE A 220 -12.83 -8.48 13.54
N LEU A 221 -11.61 -8.94 13.33
CA LEU A 221 -11.23 -9.94 12.35
C LEU A 221 -10.93 -11.26 13.06
N ARG A 222 -11.25 -12.39 12.42
CA ARG A 222 -10.87 -13.73 12.90
C ARG A 222 -10.56 -14.65 11.73
N ASN A 223 -9.46 -15.40 11.82
CA ASN A 223 -9.13 -16.44 10.85
C ASN A 223 -9.46 -17.85 11.37
N LYS A 224 -9.21 -18.88 10.55
CA LYS A 224 -9.53 -20.27 10.87
C LYS A 224 -8.70 -20.85 12.03
N GLU A 225 -7.54 -20.25 12.33
CA GLU A 225 -6.68 -20.59 13.47
C GLU A 225 -7.19 -19.98 14.81
N ASN A 226 -8.27 -19.20 14.77
CA ASN A 226 -8.80 -18.40 15.89
C ASN A 226 -7.85 -17.28 16.36
N GLU A 227 -6.97 -16.81 15.48
CA GLU A 227 -6.23 -15.58 15.70
C GLU A 227 -7.19 -14.39 15.50
N LEU A 228 -7.12 -13.41 16.40
CA LEU A 228 -7.99 -12.24 16.37
C LEU A 228 -7.21 -10.98 15.99
N ALA A 229 -7.87 -10.04 15.31
CA ALA A 229 -7.36 -8.69 15.16
C ALA A 229 -8.45 -7.66 15.43
N ALA A 230 -8.09 -6.59 16.14
CA ALA A 230 -8.94 -5.42 16.35
C ALA A 230 -8.38 -4.24 15.56
N VAL A 231 -9.19 -3.71 14.63
CA VAL A 231 -8.87 -2.53 13.84
C VAL A 231 -9.78 -1.39 14.28
N SER A 232 -9.21 -0.26 14.68
CA SER A 232 -9.95 0.93 15.11
C SER A 232 -9.47 2.14 14.33
N LEU A 233 -10.38 2.82 13.65
CA LEU A 233 -10.09 3.95 12.78
C LEU A 233 -10.85 5.19 13.25
N THR A 234 -10.25 6.37 13.08
CA THR A 234 -10.94 7.64 13.32
C THR A 234 -10.22 8.80 12.63
N PHE A 235 -11.01 9.73 12.10
CA PHE A 235 -10.56 11.00 11.56
C PHE A 235 -10.82 12.19 12.49
N GLN A 236 -11.63 12.04 13.54
CA GLN A 236 -11.87 13.12 14.51
C GLN A 236 -11.21 12.88 15.87
N ALA A 237 -10.41 11.83 16.02
CA ALA A 237 -9.53 11.65 17.16
C ALA A 237 -8.09 11.32 16.74
N LYS A 238 -7.12 11.89 17.45
CA LYS A 238 -5.71 11.53 17.31
C LYS A 238 -5.44 10.29 18.15
N MET A 239 -4.88 9.25 17.54
CA MET A 239 -4.41 8.06 18.26
C MET A 239 -2.93 7.79 17.95
N PRO A 240 -2.21 7.15 18.88
CA PRO A 240 -0.90 6.58 18.54
C PRO A 240 -1.06 5.53 17.44
N LYS A 241 -0.19 5.56 16.43
CA LYS A 241 -0.13 4.53 15.38
C LYS A 241 0.74 3.38 15.84
N VAL A 242 0.35 2.76 16.95
CA VAL A 242 1.13 1.69 17.58
C VAL A 242 0.41 0.37 17.37
N GLY A 243 0.96 -0.45 16.49
CA GLY A 243 0.49 -1.82 16.28
C GLY A 243 1.05 -2.74 17.36
N ILE A 244 0.20 -3.60 17.91
CA ILE A 244 0.59 -4.62 18.89
C ILE A 244 0.28 -5.99 18.30
N VAL A 245 1.26 -6.89 18.27
CA VAL A 245 1.13 -8.26 17.79
C VAL A 245 1.47 -9.19 18.95
N ALA A 246 0.45 -9.80 19.55
CA ALA A 246 0.57 -10.58 20.79
C ALA A 246 0.60 -12.08 20.53
N PHE A 247 1.58 -12.74 21.12
CA PHE A 247 1.86 -14.16 21.03
C PHE A 247 1.86 -14.80 22.43
N GLU A 248 2.06 -16.11 22.51
CA GLU A 248 2.10 -16.84 23.79
C GLU A 248 3.29 -16.45 24.67
N ASN A 249 4.46 -16.22 24.08
CA ASN A 249 5.72 -15.98 24.81
C ASN A 249 6.10 -14.49 24.85
N GLY A 250 5.24 -13.59 24.37
CA GLY A 250 5.53 -12.15 24.34
C GLY A 250 4.68 -11.38 23.34
N TYR A 251 5.00 -10.12 23.13
CA TYR A 251 4.37 -9.30 22.10
C TYR A 251 5.38 -8.41 21.39
N VAL A 252 5.03 -8.01 20.17
CA VAL A 252 5.77 -7.04 19.36
C VAL A 252 4.99 -5.73 19.32
N THR A 253 5.66 -4.62 19.60
CA THR A 253 5.14 -3.26 19.47
C THR A 253 5.81 -2.54 18.31
N ILE A 254 5.03 -1.97 17.41
CA ILE A 254 5.49 -1.29 16.20
C ILE A 254 4.87 0.09 16.14
N ALA A 255 5.66 1.11 16.45
CA ALA A 255 5.23 2.51 16.36
C ALA A 255 5.33 3.03 14.92
N ASP A 256 4.38 3.87 14.53
CA ASP A 256 4.26 4.43 13.18
C ASP A 256 4.29 3.33 12.11
N TYR A 257 3.56 2.24 12.37
CA TYR A 257 3.57 1.02 11.57
C TYR A 257 3.41 1.20 10.05
N PRO A 258 2.71 2.20 9.48
CA PRO A 258 2.67 2.34 8.03
C PRO A 258 4.06 2.38 7.36
N ARG A 259 5.07 2.97 8.01
CA ARG A 259 6.44 3.09 7.47
C ARG A 259 7.50 2.77 8.53
N ALA A 260 7.22 1.86 9.46
CA ALA A 260 8.12 1.57 10.57
C ALA A 260 9.43 0.90 10.13
N ASP A 261 10.53 1.38 10.69
CA ASP A 261 11.89 0.81 10.57
C ASP A 261 12.40 0.21 11.89
N ARG A 262 11.58 0.25 12.95
CA ARG A 262 11.89 -0.30 14.27
C ARG A 262 10.71 -1.00 14.93
N ALA A 263 11.02 -2.00 15.76
CA ALA A 263 10.06 -2.71 16.59
C ALA A 263 10.70 -3.10 17.94
N GLU A 264 9.86 -3.21 18.97
CA GLU A 264 10.26 -3.75 20.28
C GLU A 264 9.52 -5.06 20.52
N ILE A 265 10.23 -6.08 20.99
CA ILE A 265 9.69 -7.35 21.45
C ILE A 265 9.83 -7.39 22.97
N LEU A 266 8.73 -7.61 23.68
CA LEU A 266 8.74 -7.90 25.12
C LEU A 266 8.32 -9.36 25.35
N PHE A 267 9.20 -10.14 25.97
CA PHE A 267 8.94 -11.53 26.34
C PHE A 267 8.24 -11.64 27.69
N THR A 268 7.59 -12.78 27.94
CA THR A 268 6.87 -13.05 29.20
C THR A 268 7.77 -13.09 30.44
N ASP A 269 9.07 -13.33 30.25
CA ASP A 269 10.07 -13.29 31.33
C ASP A 269 10.57 -11.87 31.64
N GLY A 270 10.08 -10.86 30.91
CA GLY A 270 10.47 -9.46 31.03
C GLY A 270 11.64 -9.04 30.15
N THR A 271 12.26 -9.96 29.42
CA THR A 271 13.35 -9.67 28.47
C THR A 271 12.85 -8.83 27.31
N LYS A 272 13.68 -7.89 26.83
CA LYS A 272 13.37 -7.02 25.70
C LYS A 272 14.35 -7.21 24.56
N GLU A 273 13.86 -7.21 23.33
CA GLU A 273 14.66 -7.16 22.11
C GLU A 273 14.21 -6.00 21.22
N PHE A 274 15.17 -5.31 20.62
CA PHE A 274 14.92 -4.22 19.69
C PHE A 274 15.36 -4.64 18.29
N ILE A 275 14.47 -4.46 17.33
CA ILE A 275 14.71 -4.75 15.92
C ILE A 275 14.74 -3.43 15.18
N GLU A 276 15.80 -3.16 14.43
CA GLU A 276 15.93 -2.01 13.54
C GLU A 276 16.29 -2.52 12.15
N SER A 277 15.51 -2.14 11.14
CA SER A 277 15.68 -2.62 9.78
C SER A 277 14.98 -1.75 8.76
N GLY A 278 15.75 -1.34 7.75
CA GLY A 278 15.33 -0.35 6.77
C GLY A 278 15.39 1.07 7.32
N ASN A 279 14.77 2.00 6.61
CA ASN A 279 14.66 3.41 6.98
C ASN A 279 13.33 3.97 6.49
N THR A 280 12.60 4.65 7.37
CA THR A 280 11.32 5.32 7.08
C THR A 280 11.39 6.25 5.85
N SER A 281 12.52 6.94 5.63
CA SER A 281 12.69 7.85 4.48
C SER A 281 12.76 7.11 3.15
N GLU A 282 13.14 5.83 3.15
CA GLU A 282 13.33 5.00 1.97
C GLU A 282 12.10 4.14 1.63
N ALA A 283 10.96 4.36 2.30
CA ALA A 283 9.77 3.52 2.17
C ALA A 283 9.34 3.27 0.71
N MET A 284 9.29 4.33 -0.10
CA MET A 284 8.95 4.24 -1.53
C MET A 284 10.06 3.55 -2.35
N ASN A 285 11.33 3.75 -1.97
CA ASN A 285 12.46 3.10 -2.64
C ASN A 285 12.45 1.58 -2.43
N TYR A 286 11.92 1.08 -1.32
CA TYR A 286 11.73 -0.36 -1.13
C TYR A 286 10.63 -0.92 -2.04
N GLU A 287 9.54 -0.18 -2.27
CA GLU A 287 8.48 -0.57 -3.21
C GLU A 287 9.02 -0.65 -4.64
N ILE A 288 9.78 0.36 -5.08
CA ILE A 288 10.42 0.40 -6.40
C ILE A 288 11.40 -0.77 -6.57
N LYS A 289 12.27 -0.99 -5.57
CA LYS A 289 13.25 -2.08 -5.60
C LYS A 289 12.59 -3.45 -5.67
N ASN A 290 11.58 -3.70 -4.84
CA ASN A 290 10.86 -4.97 -4.83
C ASN A 290 10.09 -5.17 -6.13
N MET A 291 9.54 -4.10 -6.74
CA MET A 291 8.91 -4.17 -8.06
C MET A 291 9.88 -4.72 -9.11
N VAL A 292 11.11 -4.20 -9.15
CA VAL A 292 12.16 -4.68 -10.07
C VAL A 292 12.49 -6.15 -9.79
N HIS A 293 12.72 -6.53 -8.54
CA HIS A 293 12.99 -7.93 -8.19
C HIS A 293 11.84 -8.88 -8.54
N MET A 294 10.58 -8.42 -8.48
CA MET A 294 9.42 -9.20 -8.92
C MET A 294 9.42 -9.40 -10.44
N ILE A 295 9.77 -8.37 -11.19
CA ILE A 295 9.89 -8.44 -12.67
C ILE A 295 11.02 -9.37 -13.08
N GLU A 296 12.16 -9.34 -12.36
CA GLU A 296 13.33 -10.18 -12.63
C GLU A 296 13.15 -11.63 -12.17
N GLY A 297 12.10 -11.92 -11.38
CA GLY A 297 11.81 -13.25 -10.86
C GLY A 297 12.58 -13.62 -9.58
N ASP A 298 13.33 -12.68 -9.01
CA ASP A 298 14.10 -12.85 -7.77
C ASP A 298 13.22 -12.80 -6.51
N LEU A 299 12.06 -12.15 -6.61
CA LEU A 299 11.09 -12.03 -5.52
C LEU A 299 9.70 -12.47 -5.99
N PRO A 300 9.03 -13.42 -5.33
CA PRO A 300 7.64 -13.73 -5.65
C PRO A 300 6.73 -12.55 -5.26
N ASN A 301 5.71 -12.27 -6.07
CA ASN A 301 4.71 -11.22 -5.80
C ASN A 301 3.70 -11.63 -4.72
N ARG A 302 4.20 -11.86 -3.49
CA ARG A 302 3.39 -12.20 -2.32
C ARG A 302 2.53 -11.03 -1.84
N SER A 303 2.97 -9.80 -2.08
CA SER A 303 2.26 -8.58 -1.68
C SER A 303 0.90 -8.48 -2.36
N LEU A 304 0.79 -8.82 -3.65
CA LEU A 304 -0.50 -8.78 -4.36
C LEU A 304 -1.55 -9.74 -3.76
N PHE A 305 -1.13 -10.91 -3.27
CA PHE A 305 -2.04 -11.82 -2.56
C PHE A 305 -2.54 -11.22 -1.23
N LEU A 306 -1.66 -10.56 -0.47
CA LEU A 306 -2.06 -9.87 0.76
C LEU A 306 -2.97 -8.68 0.44
N THR A 307 -2.69 -7.91 -0.61
CA THR A 307 -3.55 -6.82 -1.09
C THR A 307 -4.94 -7.32 -1.44
N LYS A 308 -5.05 -8.47 -2.14
CA LYS A 308 -6.35 -9.11 -2.42
C LYS A 308 -7.12 -9.41 -1.14
N ASP A 309 -6.47 -10.05 -0.17
CA ASP A 309 -7.10 -10.36 1.13
C ASP A 309 -7.55 -9.07 1.84
N VAL A 310 -6.73 -8.02 1.81
CA VAL A 310 -7.06 -6.70 2.40
C VAL A 310 -8.30 -6.11 1.74
N ILE A 311 -8.35 -6.02 0.41
CA ILE A 311 -9.50 -5.46 -0.32
C ILE A 311 -10.77 -6.28 -0.04
N GLU A 312 -10.67 -7.60 0.06
CA GLU A 312 -11.82 -8.45 0.46
C GLU A 312 -12.31 -8.16 1.88
N ILE A 313 -11.41 -7.85 2.82
CA ILE A 313 -11.77 -7.43 4.18
C ILE A 313 -12.43 -6.05 4.17
N LEU A 314 -11.89 -5.08 3.43
CA LEU A 314 -12.48 -3.75 3.30
C LEU A 314 -13.91 -3.82 2.72
N ASP A 315 -14.11 -4.66 1.70
CA ASP A 315 -15.44 -4.92 1.13
C ASP A 315 -16.41 -5.51 2.16
N GLN A 316 -15.98 -6.49 2.96
CA GLN A 316 -16.81 -7.08 4.01
C GLN A 316 -17.22 -6.03 5.06
N MET A 317 -16.30 -5.17 5.47
CA MET A 317 -16.60 -4.06 6.39
C MET A 317 -17.67 -3.14 5.83
N GLN A 318 -17.50 -2.68 4.58
CA GLN A 318 -18.47 -1.79 3.93
C GLN A 318 -19.83 -2.44 3.73
N VAL A 319 -19.89 -3.74 3.41
CA VAL A 319 -21.16 -4.48 3.28
C VAL A 319 -21.90 -4.50 4.61
N LEU A 320 -21.20 -4.77 5.72
CA LEU A 320 -21.82 -4.73 7.05
C LEU A 320 -22.37 -3.34 7.37
N TRP A 321 -21.64 -2.28 7.05
CA TRP A 321 -22.07 -0.91 7.34
C TRP A 321 -23.31 -0.47 6.54
N LYS A 322 -23.48 -0.97 5.32
CA LYS A 322 -24.68 -0.69 4.50
C LYS A 322 -25.95 -1.40 5.02
N ASN A 323 -25.77 -2.44 5.84
CA ASN A 323 -26.86 -3.26 6.37
C ASN A 323 -27.26 -2.89 7.81
N MET A 324 -26.66 -1.84 8.39
CA MET A 324 -27.02 -1.29 9.69
C MET A 324 -28.03 -0.14 9.55
#